data_AF-A0A418WCX5-F1
#
_entry.id   AF-A0A418WCX5-F1
#
_cell.length_a   1.000
_cell.length_b   1.000
_cell.length_c   1.000
_cell.angle_alpha   90.00
_cell.angle_beta   90.00
_cell.angle_gamma   90.00
#
_symmetry.space_group_name_H-M   'P 1'
#
loop_
_entity.id
_entity.type
_entity.pdbx_description
1 polymer ?
#
loop_
_entity_poly.entity_id
_entity_poly.type
_entity_poly.pdbx_seq_one_letter_code
_entity_poly.pdbx_strand_id
1 'polypeptide(L)'
;MFDINTWLRFDEFITPKVVKFFYFIGLVLVVLGFLFTLVTGLGITGMGFSLLTLVLAFVYLVLGIIGVRIGSEMVLLAFETFRRLGEIRDRLPPR
;
A
#
# COMPACT_ATOMS: atom_id res chain seq x y z
N MET A 1 14.04 15.11 -17.64
CA MET A 1 13.14 16.13 -17.07
C MET A 1 11.99 15.39 -16.43
N PHE A 2 11.84 15.47 -15.10
CA PHE A 2 10.81 14.74 -14.35
C PHE A 2 9.45 15.32 -14.70
N ASP A 3 8.76 14.70 -15.65
CA ASP A 3 7.49 15.18 -16.18
C ASP A 3 6.33 14.53 -15.41
N ILE A 4 5.83 15.26 -14.42
CA ILE A 4 4.74 14.85 -13.53
C ILE A 4 3.42 14.69 -14.32
N ASN A 5 3.32 15.37 -15.47
CA ASN A 5 2.18 15.31 -16.37
C ASN A 5 1.99 13.94 -17.01
N THR A 6 3.06 13.16 -17.21
CA THR A 6 2.93 11.80 -17.77
C THR A 6 2.36 10.81 -16.76
N TRP A 7 2.50 11.07 -15.45
CA TRP A 7 1.87 10.29 -14.39
C TRP A 7 0.38 10.59 -14.23
N LEU A 8 -0.06 11.78 -14.64
CA LEU A 8 -1.46 12.22 -14.62
C LEU A 8 -2.24 11.85 -15.88
N ARG A 9 -1.55 11.44 -16.96
CA ARG A 9 -2.19 10.88 -18.15
C ARG A 9 -2.47 9.40 -17.92
N PHE A 10 -3.70 9.10 -17.50
CA PHE A 10 -4.29 7.77 -17.37
C PHE A 10 -4.49 7.01 -18.71
N ASP A 11 -3.71 7.35 -19.75
CA ASP A 11 -3.90 6.83 -21.12
C ASP A 11 -3.15 5.51 -21.40
N GLU A 12 -2.19 5.14 -20.57
CA GLU A 12 -1.39 3.92 -20.76
C GLU A 12 -1.41 3.10 -19.47
N PHE A 13 -1.47 1.76 -19.57
CA PHE A 13 -1.51 0.82 -18.44
C PHE A 13 -0.21 0.84 -17.60
N ILE A 14 0.16 1.98 -17.02
CA ILE A 14 1.27 2.20 -16.06
C ILE A 14 0.92 1.57 -14.69
N THR A 15 -0.31 1.11 -14.55
CA THR A 15 -0.92 0.69 -13.30
C THR A 15 -0.12 -0.30 -12.44
N PRO A 16 0.51 -1.37 -12.98
CA PRO A 16 1.27 -2.29 -12.15
C PRO A 16 2.50 -1.63 -11.52
N LYS A 17 3.16 -0.72 -12.26
CA LYS A 17 4.34 0.00 -11.78
C LYS A 17 3.98 1.00 -10.68
N VAL A 18 2.86 1.71 -10.85
CA VAL A 18 2.34 2.66 -9.86
C VAL A 18 1.98 1.95 -8.55
N VAL A 19 1.27 0.81 -8.62
CA VAL A 19 0.91 0.05 -7.40
C VAL A 19 2.16 -0.43 -6.65
N LYS A 20 3.22 -0.85 -7.36
CA LYS A 20 4.49 -1.23 -6.73
C LYS A 20 5.17 -0.06 -6.01
N PHE A 21 5.07 1.15 -6.55
CA PHE A 21 5.58 2.37 -5.90
C PHE A 21 4.79 2.66 -4.60
N PHE A 22 3.45 2.59 -4.65
CA PHE A 22 2.61 2.74 -3.46
C PHE A 22 2.84 1.66 -2.41
N TYR A 23 3.13 0.41 -2.81
CA TYR A 23 3.50 -0.66 -1.88
C TYR A 23 4.75 -0.28 -1.06
N PHE A 24 5.80 0.21 -1.72
CA PHE A 24 7.02 0.64 -1.03
C PHE A 24 6.77 1.83 -0.10
N ILE A 25 6.00 2.83 -0.55
CA ILE A 25 5.61 3.96 0.29
C ILE A 25 4.83 3.48 1.52
N GLY A 26 3.84 2.62 1.33
CA GLY A 26 3.04 2.05 2.42
C GLY A 26 3.91 1.31 3.44
N LEU A 27 4.87 0.51 2.97
CA LEU A 27 5.80 -0.21 3.83
C LEU A 27 6.66 0.78 4.66
N VAL A 28 7.20 1.82 4.02
CA VAL A 28 7.99 2.86 4.69
C VAL A 28 7.15 3.57 5.74
N LEU A 29 5.90 3.92 5.43
CA LEU A 29 4.99 4.57 6.38
C LEU A 29 4.65 3.68 7.58
N VAL A 30 4.48 2.37 7.38
CA VAL A 30 4.28 1.42 8.49
C VAL A 30 5.50 1.36 9.39
N VAL A 31 6.72 1.30 8.83
CA VAL A 31 7.95 1.28 9.62
C VAL A 31 8.16 2.61 10.37
N LEU A 32 7.92 3.74 9.70
CA LEU A 32 8.00 5.06 10.33
C LEU A 32 6.95 5.22 11.44
N GLY A 33 5.72 4.75 11.21
CA GLY A 33 4.66 4.74 12.21
C GLY A 33 5.06 3.91 13.43
N PHE A 34 5.63 2.72 13.23
CA PHE A 34 6.14 1.89 14.31
C PHE A 34 7.22 2.60 15.13
N LEU A 35 8.24 3.17 14.48
CA LEU A 35 9.30 3.92 15.15
C LEU A 35 8.75 5.12 15.92
N PHE A 36 7.80 5.84 15.32
CA PHE A 36 7.14 6.97 15.97
C PHE A 36 6.38 6.53 17.23
N THR A 37 5.63 5.44 17.17
CA THR A 37 4.94 4.86 18.33
C THR A 37 5.92 4.41 19.43
N LEU A 38 7.08 3.87 19.07
CA LEU A 38 8.11 3.51 20.05
C LEU A 38 8.68 4.75 20.78
N VAL A 39 9.04 5.79 20.02
CA VAL A 39 9.63 7.02 20.60
C VAL A 39 8.61 7.75 21.49
N THR A 40 7.37 7.88 21.03
CA THR A 40 6.31 8.58 21.78
C THR A 40 5.77 7.76 22.95
N GLY A 41 5.61 6.45 22.78
CA GLY A 41 5.11 5.55 23.83
C GLY A 41 6.05 5.47 25.04
N LEU A 42 7.36 5.44 24.79
CA LEU A 42 8.37 5.39 25.85
C LEU A 42 8.67 6.77 26.48
N GLY A 43 8.53 7.86 25.72
CA GLY A 43 8.86 9.21 26.20
C GLY A 43 7.77 9.91 27.02
N ILE A 44 6.50 9.54 26.82
CA ILE A 44 5.35 10.32 27.33
C ILE A 44 4.60 9.60 28.46
N THR A 45 4.69 8.27 28.56
CA THR A 45 3.86 7.49 29.48
C THR A 45 4.70 6.79 30.56
N GLY A 46 4.30 6.93 31.82
CA GLY A 46 4.99 6.29 32.95
C GLY A 46 5.05 4.75 32.80
N MET A 47 5.96 4.11 33.54
CA MET A 47 6.38 2.69 33.38
C MET A 47 5.23 1.69 33.12
N GLY A 48 4.05 1.84 33.72
CA GLY A 48 2.92 0.92 33.53
C GLY A 48 2.22 0.97 32.16
N PHE A 49 2.21 2.13 31.48
CA PHE A 49 1.60 2.29 30.14
C PHE A 49 2.55 1.88 29.00
N SER A 50 3.84 1.72 29.31
CA SER A 50 4.90 1.43 28.34
C SER A 50 4.84 0.01 27.77
N LEU A 51 4.36 -0.98 28.53
CA LEU A 51 4.35 -2.37 28.08
C LEU A 51 3.23 -2.64 27.07
N LEU A 52 2.04 -2.08 27.31
CA LEU A 52 0.89 -2.25 26.43
C LEU A 52 1.07 -1.50 25.10
N THR A 53 1.66 -0.30 25.15
CA THR A 53 2.03 0.46 23.94
C THR A 53 3.07 -0.27 23.10
N LEU A 54 4.05 -0.92 23.72
CA LEU A 54 5.06 -1.72 23.02
C LEU A 54 4.44 -2.93 22.31
N VAL A 55 3.55 -3.67 22.99
CA VAL A 55 2.81 -4.78 22.37
C VAL A 55 1.96 -4.28 21.19
N LEU A 56 1.22 -3.19 21.36
CA LEU A 56 0.41 -2.61 20.30
C LEU A 56 1.26 -2.11 19.12
N ALA A 57 2.45 -1.59 19.35
CA ALA A 57 3.37 -1.17 18.29
C ALA A 57 3.79 -2.38 17.43
N PHE A 58 4.12 -3.52 18.04
CA PHE A 58 4.42 -4.74 17.31
C PHE A 58 3.22 -5.29 16.54
N VAL A 59 2.03 -5.26 17.15
CA VAL A 59 0.78 -5.64 16.47
C VAL A 59 0.53 -4.74 15.26
N TYR A 60 0.70 -3.42 15.42
CA TYR A 60 0.60 -2.46 14.32
C TYR A 60 1.59 -2.74 13.20
N LEU A 61 2.86 -3.05 13.52
CA LEU A 61 3.88 -3.37 12.53
C LEU A 61 3.48 -4.59 11.70
N VAL A 62 3.08 -5.69 12.37
CA VAL A 62 2.70 -6.94 11.71
C VAL A 62 1.45 -6.76 10.86
N LEU A 63 0.39 -6.19 11.44
CA LEU A 63 -0.87 -5.95 10.72
C LEU A 63 -0.71 -4.93 9.61
N GLY A 64 0.13 -3.91 9.80
CA GLY A 64 0.44 -2.90 8.79
C GLY A 64 1.14 -3.50 7.58
N ILE A 65 2.16 -4.35 7.78
CA ILE A 65 2.87 -5.03 6.69
C ILE A 65 1.91 -5.95 5.91
N ILE A 66 1.11 -6.75 6.64
CA ILE A 66 0.11 -7.64 6.03
C ILE A 66 -0.94 -6.83 5.26
N GLY A 67 -1.44 -5.75 5.86
CA GLY A 67 -2.45 -4.87 5.27
C GLY A 67 -1.97 -4.20 3.99
N VAL A 68 -0.74 -3.67 3.97
CA VAL A 68 -0.12 -3.10 2.77
C VAL A 68 0.03 -4.16 1.68
N ARG A 69 0.44 -5.38 2.05
CA ARG A 69 0.59 -6.50 1.10
C ARG A 69 -0.74 -6.89 0.48
N ILE A 70 -1.74 -7.21 1.29
CA ILE A 70 -3.08 -7.61 0.83
C ILE A 70 -3.70 -6.49 0.00
N GLY A 71 -3.66 -5.25 0.48
CA GLY A 71 -4.20 -4.09 -0.23
C GLY A 71 -3.57 -3.93 -1.63
N SER A 72 -2.24 -4.06 -1.72
CA SER A 72 -1.55 -3.97 -3.02
C SER A 72 -1.91 -5.11 -3.97
N GLU A 73 -2.07 -6.33 -3.47
CA GLU A 73 -2.48 -7.49 -4.27
C GLU A 73 -3.92 -7.35 -4.78
N MET A 74 -4.84 -6.87 -3.93
CA MET A 74 -6.23 -6.63 -4.32
C MET A 74 -6.35 -5.60 -5.44
N VAL A 75 -5.57 -4.52 -5.37
CA VAL A 75 -5.53 -3.50 -6.42
C VAL A 75 -4.97 -4.09 -7.72
N LEU A 76 -3.86 -4.83 -7.67
CA LEU A 76 -3.30 -5.51 -8.85
C LEU A 76 -4.26 -6.52 -9.47
N LEU A 77 -4.95 -7.32 -8.63
CA LEU A 77 -5.96 -8.28 -9.04
C LEU A 77 -7.12 -7.60 -9.78
N ALA A 78 -7.61 -6.47 -9.25
CA ALA A 78 -8.67 -5.70 -9.91
C ALA A 78 -8.23 -5.24 -11.30
N PHE A 79 -7.02 -4.69 -11.44
CA PHE A 79 -6.50 -4.26 -12.73
C PHE A 79 -6.30 -5.41 -13.73
N GLU A 80 -5.79 -6.55 -13.27
CA GLU A 80 -5.67 -7.73 -14.10
C GLU A 80 -7.06 -8.25 -14.56
N THR A 81 -8.07 -8.14 -13.69
CA THR A 81 -9.46 -8.51 -14.04
C THR A 81 -10.02 -7.60 -15.13
N PHE A 82 -9.83 -6.28 -15.02
CA PHE A 82 -10.23 -5.32 -16.06
C PHE A 82 -9.52 -5.58 -17.39
N ARG A 83 -8.22 -5.91 -17.34
CA ARG A 83 -7.45 -6.23 -18.54
C ARG A 83 -8.01 -7.46 -19.26
N ARG A 84 -8.31 -8.53 -18.52
CA ARG A 84 -8.93 -9.76 -19.06
C ARG A 84 -10.32 -9.52 -19.66
N LEU A 85 -11.13 -8.67 -19.03
CA LEU A 85 -12.44 -8.27 -19.58
C LEU A 85 -12.30 -7.52 -20.91
N GLY A 86 -11.30 -6.64 -21.02
CA GLY A 86 -10.95 -5.97 -22.27
C GLY A 86 -10.58 -6.97 -23.38
N GLU A 87 -9.73 -7.95 -23.07
CA GLU A 87 -9.34 -8.99 -24.02
C GLU A 87 -10.54 -9.83 -24.51
N ILE A 88 -11.51 -10.12 -23.63
CA ILE A 88 -12.73 -10.83 -24.01
C ILE A 88 -13.59 -9.97 -24.94
N ARG A 89 -13.78 -8.68 -24.61
CA ARG A 89 -14.52 -7.73 -25.44
C ARG A 89 -13.94 -7.64 -26.85
N ASP A 90 -12.62 -7.54 -26.96
CA ASP A 90 -11.94 -7.35 -28.24
C ASP A 90 -11.96 -8.62 -29.12
N ARG A 91 -12.28 -9.79 -28.53
CA ARG A 91 -12.48 -11.07 -29.24
C ARG A 91 -13.93 -11.34 -29.64
N LEU A 92 -14.89 -10.57 -29.14
CA LEU A 92 -16.30 -10.70 -29.52
C LEU A 92 -16.53 -10.05 -30.90
N PRO A 93 -17.29 -10.68 -31.81
CA PRO A 93 -17.60 -10.09 -33.10
C PRO A 93 -18.36 -8.76 -32.89
N PRO A 94 -18.08 -7.72 -33.71
CA PRO A 94 -18.81 -6.47 -33.64
C PRO A 94 -20.29 -6.75 -33.90
N ARG A 95 -21.13 -6.33 -32.97
CA ARG A 95 -22.59 -6.30 -33.16
C ARG A 95 -22.99 -5.01 -33.87
#